data_AF-A0A238YC44-F1
#
_entry.id   AF-A0A238YC44-F1
#
_cell.length_a   1.000
_cell.length_b   1.000
_cell.length_c   1.000
_cell.angle_alpha   90.00
_cell.angle_beta   90.00
_cell.angle_gamma   90.00
#
_symmetry.space_group_name_H-M   'P 1'
#
loop_
_entity.id
_entity.type
_entity.pdbx_description
1 polymer ?
#
loop_
_entity_poly.entity_id
_entity_poly.type
_entity_poly.pdbx_seq_one_letter_code
_entity_poly.pdbx_strand_id
1 'polypeptide(L)'
;MRIRFFEWVARRRVAVLAVTLLVAVVLEAFRRTNGDHYYSRSFFSLNVLPMVLLLAVGFAGRSFRPAKLVARPELPAFDVPADPGMILCGAAFSFMYVQQMGGLIHEFVEDRDLWFLMIFGVLWIGLLVPFWRAALGRIGVRLRPDGIVDRQLHGSLFVPWEALALPHPAFAYDPQRVTLFLAHPGLVRRRGLRMGSTALLPAVGVNAELLARAIHEYAHRPELRPAIGSAAELARFMAIPQVNALVERVPAAS
;
A
#
# COMPACT_ATOMS: atom_id res chain seq x y z
N MET A 1 -8.58 -13.34 -14.21
CA MET A 1 -7.53 -12.42 -14.74
C MET A 1 -7.22 -11.20 -13.83
N ARG A 2 -8.18 -10.43 -13.32
CA ARG A 2 -7.94 -9.11 -12.65
C ARG A 2 -7.08 -9.15 -11.39
N ILE A 3 -7.29 -10.12 -10.48
CA ILE A 3 -6.53 -10.20 -9.22
C ILE A 3 -5.06 -10.57 -9.49
N ARG A 4 -4.77 -11.36 -10.53
CA ARG A 4 -3.40 -11.74 -10.92
C ARG A 4 -2.57 -10.53 -11.34
N PHE A 5 -3.20 -9.55 -12.01
CA PHE A 5 -2.52 -8.30 -12.39
C PHE A 5 -2.06 -7.52 -11.16
N PHE A 6 -2.95 -7.29 -10.19
CA PHE A 6 -2.61 -6.54 -8.98
C PHE A 6 -1.60 -7.27 -8.09
N GLU A 7 -1.69 -8.59 -8.00
CA GLU A 7 -0.67 -9.38 -7.30
C GLU A 7 0.69 -9.27 -7.98
N TRP A 8 0.72 -9.29 -9.31
CA TRP A 8 1.94 -9.07 -10.09
C TRP A 8 2.52 -7.68 -9.83
N VAL A 9 1.69 -6.62 -9.83
CA VAL A 9 2.11 -5.25 -9.51
C VAL A 9 2.71 -5.19 -8.10
N ALA A 10 2.04 -5.73 -7.10
CA ALA A 10 2.52 -5.77 -5.71
C ALA A 10 3.87 -6.49 -5.58
N ARG A 11 4.03 -7.61 -6.30
CA ARG A 11 5.26 -8.42 -6.31
C ARG A 11 6.41 -7.72 -7.04
N ARG A 12 6.12 -7.03 -8.15
CA ARG A 12 7.10 -6.38 -9.04
C ARG A 12 7.17 -4.86 -8.82
N ARG A 13 6.81 -4.36 -7.64
CA ARG A 13 6.68 -2.93 -7.34
C ARG A 13 7.86 -2.05 -7.80
N VAL A 14 9.10 -2.50 -7.57
CA VAL A 14 10.30 -1.75 -7.96
C VAL A 14 10.40 -1.65 -9.49
N ALA A 15 10.19 -2.77 -10.18
CA ALA A 15 10.21 -2.81 -11.64
C ALA A 15 9.08 -1.97 -12.25
N VAL A 16 7.86 -2.02 -11.68
CA VAL A 16 6.73 -1.20 -12.13
C VAL A 16 7.06 0.30 -12.03
N LEU A 17 7.58 0.75 -10.89
CA LEU A 17 7.92 2.17 -10.69
C LEU A 17 9.08 2.61 -11.60
N ALA A 18 10.13 1.79 -11.73
CA ALA A 18 11.28 2.08 -12.58
C ALA A 18 10.90 2.14 -14.07
N VAL A 19 10.13 1.17 -14.57
CA VAL A 19 9.64 1.15 -15.96
C VAL A 19 8.71 2.33 -16.22
N THR A 20 7.79 2.61 -15.29
CA THR A 20 6.91 3.79 -15.40
C THR A 20 7.72 5.08 -15.53
N LEU A 21 8.69 5.30 -14.64
CA LEU A 21 9.54 6.48 -14.68
C LEU A 21 10.32 6.58 -16.00
N LEU A 22 10.90 5.46 -16.46
CA LEU A 22 11.62 5.40 -17.74
C LEU A 22 10.71 5.76 -18.92
N VAL A 23 9.52 5.16 -18.98
CA VAL A 23 8.53 5.44 -20.04
C VAL A 23 8.10 6.90 -20.00
N ALA A 24 7.85 7.46 -18.83
CA ALA A 24 7.50 8.87 -18.68
C ALA A 24 8.60 9.79 -19.24
N VAL A 25 9.87 9.51 -18.90
CA VAL A 25 11.03 10.29 -19.39
C VAL A 25 11.18 10.18 -20.90
N VAL A 26 11.07 8.96 -21.46
CA VAL A 26 11.17 8.75 -22.92
C VAL A 26 10.05 9.46 -23.67
N LEU A 27 8.80 9.39 -23.18
CA LEU A 27 7.67 10.08 -23.79
C LEU A 27 7.83 11.60 -23.74
N GLU A 28 8.30 12.14 -22.62
CA GLU A 28 8.55 13.58 -22.50
C GLU A 28 9.71 14.03 -23.41
N ALA A 29 10.81 13.28 -23.47
CA ALA A 29 11.91 13.57 -24.40
C ALA A 29 11.43 13.54 -25.86
N PHE A 30 10.66 12.51 -26.24
CA PHE A 30 10.08 12.37 -27.58
C PHE A 30 9.12 13.52 -27.92
N ARG A 31 8.30 13.96 -26.96
CA ARG A 31 7.42 15.12 -27.13
C ARG A 31 8.21 16.39 -27.45
N ARG A 32 9.38 16.57 -26.82
CA ARG A 32 10.24 17.75 -27.00
C ARG A 32 11.00 17.74 -28.31
N THR A 33 11.47 16.58 -28.76
CA THR A 33 12.28 16.49 -29.99
C THR A 33 11.47 16.57 -31.28
N ASN A 34 10.22 16.08 -31.29
CA ASN A 34 9.43 15.99 -32.52
C ASN A 34 8.47 17.18 -32.75
N GLY A 35 8.48 18.18 -31.87
CA GLY A 35 7.63 19.37 -31.98
C GLY A 35 6.12 19.07 -32.03
N ASP A 36 5.36 20.01 -32.60
CA ASP A 36 3.89 20.01 -32.54
C ASP A 36 3.22 18.91 -33.37
N HIS A 37 3.93 18.31 -34.34
CA HIS A 37 3.37 17.27 -35.22
C HIS A 37 2.89 16.02 -34.47
N TYR A 38 3.47 15.73 -33.30
CA TYR A 38 3.04 14.62 -32.44
C TYR A 38 2.32 15.08 -31.17
N TYR A 39 2.01 16.38 -31.06
CA TYR A 39 1.45 16.97 -29.86
C TYR A 39 0.22 16.21 -29.37
N SER A 40 -0.74 15.91 -30.26
CA SER A 40 -1.98 15.22 -29.88
C SER A 40 -1.76 13.82 -29.30
N ARG A 41 -0.85 13.03 -29.86
CA ARG A 41 -0.54 11.67 -29.37
C ARG A 41 0.22 11.70 -28.06
N SER A 42 1.27 12.52 -27.97
CA SER A 42 2.07 12.70 -26.77
C SER A 42 1.25 13.26 -25.62
N PHE A 43 0.40 14.24 -25.92
CA PHE A 43 -0.53 14.85 -24.97
C PHE A 43 -1.52 13.81 -24.44
N PHE A 44 -2.09 12.97 -25.31
CA PHE A 44 -2.98 11.91 -24.88
C PHE A 44 -2.26 10.93 -23.95
N SER A 45 -1.08 10.44 -24.32
CA SER A 45 -0.34 9.48 -23.50
C SER A 45 0.08 10.06 -22.14
N LEU A 46 0.59 11.29 -22.10
CA LEU A 46 1.08 11.90 -20.86
C LEU A 46 -0.04 12.34 -19.91
N ASN A 47 -1.21 12.73 -20.42
CA ASN A 47 -2.32 13.19 -19.58
C ASN A 47 -3.33 12.07 -19.26
N VAL A 48 -3.63 11.18 -20.21
CA VAL A 48 -4.66 10.14 -19.99
C VAL A 48 -4.11 8.97 -19.20
N LEU A 49 -2.86 8.56 -19.43
CA LEU A 49 -2.27 7.43 -18.71
C LEU A 49 -2.23 7.61 -17.19
N PRO A 50 -1.76 8.74 -16.60
CA PRO A 50 -1.82 8.93 -15.16
C PRO A 50 -3.26 8.93 -14.63
N MET A 51 -4.24 9.43 -15.40
CA MET A 51 -5.65 9.37 -15.00
C MET A 51 -6.17 7.93 -14.97
N VAL A 52 -5.83 7.12 -15.98
CA VAL A 52 -6.15 5.69 -15.99
C VAL A 52 -5.50 4.97 -14.80
N LEU A 53 -4.25 5.29 -14.47
CA LEU A 53 -3.57 4.73 -13.30
C LEU A 53 -4.28 5.13 -12.00
N LEU A 54 -4.68 6.40 -11.84
CA LEU A 54 -5.44 6.88 -10.68
C LEU A 54 -6.82 6.21 -10.56
N LEU A 55 -7.52 5.99 -11.66
CA LEU A 55 -8.76 5.20 -11.67
C LEU A 55 -8.48 3.75 -11.25
N ALA A 56 -7.37 3.17 -11.71
CA ALA A 56 -6.94 1.83 -11.32
C ALA A 56 -6.57 1.75 -9.81
N VAL A 57 -6.10 2.82 -9.17
CA VAL A 57 -5.92 2.90 -7.71
C VAL A 57 -7.24 2.68 -6.98
N GLY A 58 -8.29 3.44 -7.36
CA GLY A 58 -9.61 3.32 -6.75
C GLY A 58 -10.22 1.93 -6.96
N PHE A 59 -9.98 1.33 -8.12
CA PHE A 59 -10.39 -0.05 -8.40
C PHE A 59 -9.58 -1.07 -7.60
N ALA A 60 -8.26 -0.90 -7.48
CA ALA A 60 -7.38 -1.77 -6.70
C ALA A 60 -7.79 -1.77 -5.22
N GLY A 61 -8.04 -0.61 -4.60
CA GLY A 61 -8.46 -0.53 -3.19
C GLY A 61 -9.83 -1.18 -2.91
N ARG A 62 -10.68 -1.34 -3.92
CA ARG A 62 -11.96 -2.05 -3.82
C ARG A 62 -11.85 -3.55 -4.09
N SER A 63 -11.01 -3.95 -5.03
CA SER A 63 -10.96 -5.32 -5.56
C SER A 63 -9.80 -6.17 -5.04
N PHE A 64 -8.68 -5.56 -4.65
CA PHE A 64 -7.50 -6.27 -4.21
C PHE A 64 -7.52 -6.50 -2.70
N ARG A 65 -8.11 -7.63 -2.30
CA ARG A 65 -8.20 -8.08 -0.91
C ARG A 65 -7.81 -9.55 -0.80
N PRO A 66 -6.53 -9.88 -1.04
CA PRO A 66 -6.11 -11.27 -0.98
C PRO A 66 -6.35 -11.81 0.43
N ALA A 67 -6.94 -13.00 0.55
CA ALA A 67 -6.96 -13.77 1.78
C ALA A 67 -5.57 -14.40 2.01
N LYS A 68 -4.55 -13.56 2.17
CA LYS A 68 -3.16 -13.99 2.31
C LYS A 68 -2.41 -13.11 3.31
N LEU A 69 -1.67 -13.77 4.18
CA LEU A 69 -0.61 -13.18 4.98
C LEU A 69 0.75 -13.68 4.46
N VAL A 70 1.82 -12.93 4.73
CA VAL A 70 3.18 -13.28 4.31
C VAL A 70 4.06 -13.47 5.53
N ALA A 71 4.58 -14.68 5.71
CA ALA A 71 5.56 -15.00 6.73
C ALA A 71 6.90 -14.29 6.44
N ARG A 72 7.49 -13.67 7.46
CA ARG A 72 8.80 -13.04 7.41
C ARG A 72 9.67 -13.61 8.53
N PRO A 73 10.53 -14.61 8.25
CA PRO A 73 11.37 -15.19 9.30
C PRO A 73 12.44 -14.22 9.80
N GLU A 74 12.97 -13.33 8.94
CA GLU A 74 13.98 -12.33 9.31
C GLU A 74 13.48 -11.30 10.34
N LEU A 75 12.18 -11.05 10.36
CA LEU A 75 11.51 -10.15 11.28
C LEU A 75 10.24 -10.86 11.72
N PRO A 76 10.23 -11.60 12.85
CA PRO A 76 9.20 -12.56 13.22
C PRO A 76 7.83 -11.87 13.23
N ALA A 77 7.17 -11.93 12.09
CA ALA A 77 5.95 -11.20 11.82
C ALA A 77 5.19 -11.81 10.64
N PHE A 78 3.87 -11.78 10.73
CA PHE A 78 3.02 -11.90 9.55
C PHE A 78 2.75 -10.51 9.00
N ASP A 79 3.16 -10.29 7.75
CA ASP A 79 3.02 -9.04 7.03
C ASP A 79 1.84 -9.13 6.05
N VAL A 80 1.22 -7.99 5.81
CA VAL A 80 0.24 -7.84 4.73
C VAL A 80 0.99 -7.61 3.41
N PRO A 81 0.53 -8.19 2.27
CA PRO A 81 1.11 -7.89 0.96
C PRO A 81 1.14 -6.39 0.67
N ALA A 82 2.11 -5.94 -0.14
CA ALA A 82 2.18 -4.55 -0.56
C ALA A 82 0.89 -4.12 -1.29
N ASP A 83 0.41 -2.92 -1.01
CA ASP A 83 -0.79 -2.38 -1.66
C ASP A 83 -0.48 -1.96 -3.10
N PRO A 84 -1.06 -2.63 -4.12
CA PRO A 84 -0.93 -2.21 -5.52
C PRO A 84 -1.51 -0.82 -5.76
N GLY A 85 -2.48 -0.37 -4.96
CA GLY A 85 -3.01 0.99 -5.02
C GLY A 85 -1.92 2.05 -4.81
N MET A 86 -1.11 1.91 -3.75
CA MET A 86 0.02 2.83 -3.50
C MET A 86 1.08 2.78 -4.60
N ILE A 87 1.33 1.60 -5.19
CA ILE A 87 2.29 1.45 -6.29
C ILE A 87 1.79 2.15 -7.57
N LEU A 88 0.52 1.95 -7.93
CA LEU A 88 -0.09 2.62 -9.08
C LEU A 88 -0.21 4.13 -8.86
N CYS A 89 -0.46 4.57 -7.63
CA CYS A 89 -0.44 5.98 -7.26
C CYS A 89 0.97 6.56 -7.46
N GLY A 90 2.01 5.92 -6.92
CA GLY A 90 3.40 6.33 -7.15
C GLY A 90 3.76 6.39 -8.64
N ALA A 91 3.27 5.43 -9.44
CA ALA A 91 3.47 5.42 -10.89
C ALA A 91 2.76 6.60 -11.59
N ALA A 92 1.50 6.88 -11.24
CA ALA A 92 0.76 8.03 -11.79
C ALA A 92 1.44 9.36 -11.47
N PHE A 93 1.85 9.54 -10.21
CA PHE A 93 2.57 10.75 -9.78
C PHE A 93 3.95 10.89 -10.42
N SER A 94 4.64 9.78 -10.76
CA SER A 94 5.87 9.83 -11.55
C SER A 94 5.65 10.38 -12.96
N PHE A 95 4.57 9.96 -13.64
CA PHE A 95 4.22 10.53 -14.95
C PHE A 95 3.97 12.03 -14.88
N MET A 96 3.11 12.45 -13.94
CA MET A 96 2.78 13.86 -13.75
C MET A 96 4.03 14.68 -13.39
N TYR A 97 4.89 14.15 -12.52
CA TYR A 97 6.15 14.81 -12.16
C TYR A 97 7.06 15.03 -13.37
N VAL A 98 7.29 13.99 -14.18
CA VAL A 98 8.18 14.09 -15.35
C VAL A 98 7.65 15.09 -16.36
N GLN A 99 6.34 15.08 -16.63
CA GLN A 99 5.71 16.05 -17.52
C GLN A 99 5.93 17.50 -17.02
N GLN A 100 5.75 17.73 -15.72
CA GLN A 100 5.97 19.05 -15.13
C GLN A 100 7.44 19.48 -15.20
N MET A 101 8.38 18.58 -14.88
CA MET A 101 9.81 18.88 -14.96
C MET A 101 10.27 19.17 -16.39
N GLY A 102 9.73 18.45 -17.37
CA GLY A 102 9.99 18.75 -18.78
C GLY A 102 9.48 20.13 -19.18
N GLY A 103 8.37 20.60 -18.58
CA GLY A 103 7.89 21.99 -18.62
C GLY A 103 8.95 22.97 -18.10
N LEU A 104 9.38 22.77 -16.86
CA LEU A 104 10.32 23.67 -16.18
C LEU A 104 11.66 23.78 -16.91
N ILE A 105 12.21 22.66 -17.39
CA ILE A 105 13.49 22.65 -18.10
C ILE A 105 13.40 23.47 -19.38
N HIS A 106 12.28 23.39 -20.10
CA HIS A 106 12.10 24.16 -21.32
C HIS A 106 11.98 25.67 -21.04
N GLU A 107 11.21 26.06 -20.04
CA GLU A 107 11.09 27.47 -19.64
C GLU A 107 12.41 28.04 -19.11
N PHE A 108 13.22 27.20 -18.44
CA PHE A 108 14.57 27.55 -18.01
C PHE A 108 15.48 27.84 -19.20
N VAL A 109 15.40 27.03 -20.26
CA VAL A 109 16.20 27.24 -21.48
C VAL A 109 15.76 28.49 -22.25
N GLU A 110 14.48 28.88 -22.15
CA GLU A 110 13.94 30.10 -22.77
C GLU A 110 14.14 31.38 -21.96
N ASP A 111 14.86 31.31 -20.83
CA ASP A 111 15.17 32.47 -19.95
C ASP A 111 13.92 33.21 -19.44
N ARG A 112 12.84 32.47 -19.14
CA ARG A 112 11.63 33.01 -18.53
C ARG A 112 11.76 33.11 -17.00
N ASP A 113 10.85 33.83 -16.34
CA ASP A 113 10.82 33.90 -14.88
C ASP A 113 10.47 32.53 -14.25
N LEU A 114 11.47 31.93 -13.59
CA LEU A 114 11.45 30.57 -13.06
C LEU A 114 10.96 30.47 -11.62
N TRP A 115 10.75 31.59 -10.93
CA TRP A 115 10.54 31.57 -9.48
C TRP A 115 9.31 30.74 -9.09
N PHE A 116 8.17 30.97 -9.76
CA PHE A 116 6.94 30.20 -9.54
C PHE A 116 7.13 28.71 -9.83
N LEU A 117 7.84 28.39 -10.91
CA LEU A 117 8.09 27.03 -11.35
C LEU A 117 8.94 26.24 -10.35
N MET A 118 9.95 26.86 -9.74
CA MET A 118 10.76 26.23 -8.70
C MET A 118 9.92 25.85 -7.47
N ILE A 119 9.01 26.73 -7.04
CA ILE A 119 8.09 26.45 -5.93
C ILE A 119 7.22 25.23 -6.25
N PHE A 120 6.65 25.18 -7.46
CA PHE A 120 5.88 24.02 -7.91
C PHE A 120 6.72 22.75 -7.98
N GLY A 121 7.96 22.83 -8.46
CA GLY A 121 8.88 21.69 -8.49
C GLY A 121 9.15 21.11 -7.10
N VAL A 122 9.43 21.96 -6.12
CA VAL A 122 9.63 21.55 -4.73
C VAL A 122 8.36 20.92 -4.15
N LEU A 123 7.19 21.54 -4.38
CA LEU A 123 5.90 20.98 -3.94
C LEU A 123 5.67 19.58 -4.53
N TRP A 124 5.94 19.41 -5.82
CA TRP A 124 5.78 18.14 -6.52
C TRP A 124 6.73 17.06 -6.00
N ILE A 125 7.99 17.38 -5.73
CA ILE A 125 8.93 16.45 -5.08
C ILE A 125 8.38 16.08 -3.69
N GLY A 126 7.91 17.07 -2.93
CA GLY A 126 7.28 16.88 -1.62
C GLY A 126 6.08 15.91 -1.65
N LEU A 127 5.33 15.87 -2.76
CA LEU A 127 4.23 14.92 -2.99
C LEU A 127 4.72 13.56 -3.51
N LEU A 128 5.70 13.52 -4.41
CA LEU A 128 6.17 12.28 -5.03
C LEU A 128 6.89 11.37 -4.02
N VAL A 129 7.76 11.95 -3.19
CA VAL A 129 8.55 11.23 -2.18
C VAL A 129 7.67 10.36 -1.26
N PRO A 130 6.60 10.87 -0.63
CA PRO A 130 5.75 10.03 0.22
C PRO A 130 5.09 8.88 -0.54
N PHE A 131 4.62 9.07 -1.77
CA PHE A 131 4.03 7.97 -2.55
C PHE A 131 5.06 6.91 -2.92
N TRP A 132 6.28 7.30 -3.28
CA TRP A 132 7.37 6.34 -3.50
C TRP A 132 7.75 5.59 -2.23
N ARG A 133 7.84 6.29 -1.09
CA ARG A 133 8.07 5.65 0.21
C ARG A 133 6.92 4.71 0.59
N ALA A 134 5.68 5.06 0.27
CA ALA A 134 4.52 4.19 0.50
C ALA A 134 4.54 2.95 -0.38
N ALA A 135 4.81 3.13 -1.67
CA ALA A 135 4.83 2.08 -2.66
C ALA A 135 5.97 1.07 -2.41
N LEU A 136 7.17 1.56 -2.08
CA LEU A 136 8.35 0.73 -1.86
C LEU A 136 8.47 0.22 -0.43
N GLY A 137 8.00 1.02 0.52
CA GLY A 137 8.08 0.76 1.93
C GLY A 137 7.12 -0.34 2.38
N ARG A 138 7.21 -0.63 3.67
CA ARG A 138 6.35 -1.61 4.32
C ARG A 138 5.30 -0.86 5.13
N ILE A 139 4.22 -0.47 4.46
CA ILE A 139 3.01 0.13 5.03
C ILE A 139 1.97 -0.98 5.25
N GLY A 140 1.14 -0.83 6.26
CA GLY A 140 0.08 -1.76 6.62
C GLY A 140 0.27 -2.41 7.98
N VAL A 141 -0.62 -3.36 8.26
CA VAL A 141 -0.68 -4.10 9.52
C VAL A 141 0.30 -5.27 9.50
N ARG A 142 0.97 -5.47 10.63
CA ARG A 142 1.81 -6.63 10.93
C ARG A 142 1.41 -7.23 12.26
N LEU A 143 1.35 -8.55 12.30
CA LEU A 143 1.22 -9.29 13.55
C LEU A 143 2.62 -9.74 13.95
N ARG A 144 3.06 -9.40 15.16
CA ARG A 144 4.34 -9.80 15.76
C ARG A 144 4.11 -10.58 17.05
N PRO A 145 5.10 -11.33 17.56
CA PRO A 145 4.99 -11.99 18.86
C PRO A 145 4.60 -11.05 20.01
N ASP A 146 5.05 -9.80 19.98
CA ASP A 146 4.80 -8.78 21.01
C ASP A 146 3.50 -7.99 20.82
N GLY A 147 2.89 -8.02 19.62
CA GLY A 147 1.63 -7.31 19.38
C GLY A 147 1.34 -7.04 17.91
N ILE A 148 0.42 -6.12 17.68
CA ILE A 148 0.01 -5.66 16.36
C ILE A 148 0.72 -4.33 16.06
N VAL A 149 1.42 -4.25 14.94
CA VAL A 149 2.01 -3.01 14.44
C VAL A 149 1.25 -2.56 13.20
N ASP A 150 0.74 -1.34 13.18
CA ASP A 150 0.23 -0.71 11.96
C ASP A 150 1.13 0.46 11.58
N ARG A 151 1.76 0.39 10.40
CA ARG A 151 2.57 1.48 9.85
C ARG A 151 1.80 2.19 8.75
N GLN A 152 1.61 3.49 8.93
CA GLN A 152 1.06 4.39 7.92
C GLN A 152 2.17 5.32 7.41
N LEU A 153 1.87 6.09 6.37
CA LEU A 153 2.83 6.97 5.71
C LEU A 153 3.50 7.98 6.66
N HIS A 154 2.73 8.55 7.60
CA HIS A 154 3.21 9.59 8.51
C HIS A 154 3.22 9.19 9.99
N GLY A 155 2.97 7.91 10.29
CA GLY A 155 2.86 7.46 11.68
C GLY A 155 2.81 5.95 11.83
N SER A 156 2.83 5.51 13.08
CA SER A 156 2.68 4.10 13.42
C SER A 156 1.90 3.92 14.71
N LEU A 157 1.27 2.76 14.83
CA LEU A 157 0.53 2.31 15.99
C LEU A 157 1.11 0.95 16.40
N PHE A 158 1.32 0.76 17.69
CA PHE A 158 1.65 -0.53 18.27
C PHE A 158 0.63 -0.85 19.35
N VAL A 159 -0.08 -1.97 19.17
CA VAL A 159 -1.08 -2.50 20.09
C VAL A 159 -0.51 -3.80 20.67
N PRO A 160 -0.02 -3.81 21.91
CA PRO A 160 0.40 -5.06 22.54
C PRO A 160 -0.80 -6.01 22.69
N TRP A 161 -0.57 -7.31 22.67
CA TRP A 161 -1.66 -8.30 22.76
C TRP A 161 -2.47 -8.14 24.04
N GLU A 162 -1.83 -7.72 25.13
CA GLU A 162 -2.40 -7.47 26.45
C GLU A 162 -3.35 -6.25 26.47
N ALA A 163 -3.31 -5.41 25.44
CA ALA A 163 -4.26 -4.30 25.30
C ALA A 163 -5.64 -4.75 24.80
N LEU A 164 -5.73 -5.92 24.16
CA LEU A 164 -6.96 -6.40 23.54
C LEU A 164 -7.95 -6.93 24.59
N ALA A 165 -9.24 -6.70 24.37
CA ALA A 165 -10.31 -7.25 25.18
C ALA A 165 -10.62 -8.69 24.75
N LEU A 166 -10.68 -9.61 25.70
CA LEU A 166 -11.17 -10.96 25.50
C LEU A 166 -12.62 -11.04 26.01
N PRO A 167 -13.50 -11.88 25.39
CA PRO A 167 -13.22 -12.88 24.35
C PRO A 167 -13.33 -12.37 22.90
N HIS A 168 -13.58 -11.08 22.67
CA HIS A 168 -13.78 -10.54 21.32
C HIS A 168 -12.74 -9.46 21.00
N PRO A 169 -11.49 -9.81 20.66
CA PRO A 169 -10.39 -8.86 20.50
C PRO A 169 -10.47 -8.02 19.22
N ALA A 170 -11.04 -8.57 18.14
CA ALA A 170 -11.14 -7.90 16.84
C ALA A 170 -12.32 -8.41 16.02
N PHE A 171 -12.85 -7.54 15.16
CA PHE A 171 -13.87 -7.88 14.16
C PHE A 171 -13.64 -7.12 12.85
N ALA A 172 -14.04 -7.73 11.73
CA ALA A 172 -14.07 -7.04 10.45
C ALA A 172 -15.27 -6.07 10.43
N TYR A 173 -15.02 -4.77 10.53
CA TYR A 173 -16.07 -3.74 10.52
C TYR A 173 -16.60 -3.55 9.10
N ASP A 174 -15.68 -3.45 8.14
CA ASP A 174 -15.99 -3.44 6.73
C ASP A 174 -14.84 -4.10 5.96
N PRO A 175 -14.97 -4.28 4.63
CA PRO A 175 -13.93 -4.96 3.87
C PRO A 175 -12.55 -4.27 3.83
N GLN A 176 -12.42 -3.04 4.30
CA GLN A 176 -11.19 -2.26 4.36
C GLN A 176 -10.70 -2.00 5.79
N ARG A 177 -11.46 -2.37 6.83
CA ARG A 177 -11.17 -1.98 8.21
C ARG A 177 -11.48 -3.12 9.20
N VAL A 178 -10.54 -3.32 10.13
CA VAL A 178 -10.71 -4.21 11.29
C VAL A 178 -10.78 -3.33 12.52
N THR A 179 -11.83 -3.51 13.33
CA THR A 179 -11.97 -2.82 14.61
C THR A 179 -11.46 -3.73 15.72
N LEU A 180 -10.62 -3.18 16.59
CA LEU A 180 -10.09 -3.79 17.79
C LEU A 180 -10.95 -3.38 18.99
N PHE A 181 -11.22 -4.33 19.87
CA PHE A 181 -11.72 -4.00 21.20
C PHE A 181 -10.54 -3.95 22.16
N LEU A 182 -10.36 -2.80 22.82
CA LEU A 182 -9.22 -2.54 23.70
C LEU A 182 -9.69 -2.54 25.16
N ALA A 183 -9.21 -3.50 25.95
CA ALA A 183 -9.41 -3.51 27.40
C ALA A 183 -8.50 -2.48 28.10
N HIS A 184 -7.28 -2.32 27.59
CA HIS A 184 -6.27 -1.42 28.16
C HIS A 184 -5.76 -0.43 27.11
N PRO A 185 -6.55 0.59 26.72
CA PRO A 185 -6.15 1.55 25.69
C PRO A 185 -4.86 2.33 26.04
N GLY A 186 -4.54 2.49 27.32
CA GLY A 186 -3.30 3.14 27.77
C GLY A 186 -2.01 2.39 27.42
N LEU A 187 -2.08 1.09 27.08
CA LEU A 187 -0.92 0.31 26.63
C LEU A 187 -0.60 0.54 25.14
N VAL A 188 -1.54 1.11 24.39
CA VAL A 188 -1.37 1.36 22.96
C VAL A 188 -0.41 2.51 22.73
N ARG A 189 0.64 2.26 21.95
CA ARG A 189 1.68 3.25 21.65
C ARG A 189 1.48 3.80 20.25
N ARG A 190 1.33 5.11 20.15
CA ARG A 190 1.26 5.84 18.88
C ARG A 190 2.56 6.62 18.66
N ARG A 191 3.06 6.65 17.43
CA ARG A 191 4.20 7.49 17.01
C ARG A 191 3.85 8.24 15.72
N GLY A 192 4.21 9.53 15.66
CA GLY A 192 3.97 10.37 14.48
C GLY A 192 2.50 10.77 14.28
N LEU A 193 2.22 11.25 13.06
CA LEU A 193 0.91 11.72 12.64
C LEU A 193 0.09 10.55 12.08
N ARG A 194 -0.77 9.98 12.92
CA ARG A 194 -1.75 8.97 12.54
C ARG A 194 -3.15 9.59 12.57
N MET A 195 -3.85 9.57 11.45
CA MET A 195 -5.25 9.99 11.42
C MET A 195 -6.14 8.81 11.84
N GLY A 196 -7.21 9.10 12.57
CA GLY A 196 -8.22 8.12 12.97
C GLY A 196 -8.02 7.46 14.35
N SER A 197 -8.93 6.54 14.66
CA SER A 197 -8.98 5.84 15.95
C SER A 197 -7.85 4.83 16.13
N THR A 198 -7.36 4.68 17.36
CA THR A 198 -6.40 3.62 17.75
C THR A 198 -7.05 2.23 17.76
N ALA A 199 -8.37 2.18 17.88
CA ALA A 199 -9.15 0.94 17.81
C ALA A 199 -9.43 0.50 16.36
N LEU A 200 -9.04 1.27 15.35
CA LEU A 200 -9.35 0.95 13.96
C LEU A 200 -8.07 0.71 13.14
N LEU A 201 -7.96 -0.50 12.60
CA LEU A 201 -6.86 -0.94 11.76
C LEU A 201 -7.27 -0.95 10.28
N PRO A 202 -6.41 -0.47 9.37
CA PRO A 202 -6.61 -0.65 7.94
C PRO A 202 -6.39 -2.12 7.56
N ALA A 203 -7.26 -2.67 6.73
CA ALA A 203 -7.11 -3.97 6.09
C ALA A 203 -6.73 -3.81 4.60
N VAL A 204 -6.02 -2.72 4.24
CA VAL A 204 -5.59 -2.48 2.86
C VAL A 204 -4.60 -3.57 2.46
N GLY A 205 -4.87 -4.28 1.36
CA GLY A 205 -4.01 -5.36 0.87
C GLY A 205 -4.22 -6.72 1.53
N VAL A 206 -5.23 -6.89 2.40
CA VAL A 206 -5.61 -8.17 2.99
C VAL A 206 -7.12 -8.28 3.16
N ASN A 207 -7.66 -9.49 3.20
CA ASN A 207 -9.03 -9.70 3.61
C ASN A 207 -9.21 -9.34 5.11
N ALA A 208 -10.15 -8.44 5.41
CA ALA A 208 -10.39 -7.96 6.78
C ALA A 208 -10.81 -9.07 7.75
N GLU A 209 -11.63 -10.03 7.30
CA GLU A 209 -12.05 -11.18 8.13
C GLU A 209 -10.88 -12.11 8.44
N LEU A 210 -10.01 -12.37 7.46
CA LEU A 210 -8.78 -13.14 7.67
C LEU A 210 -7.89 -12.47 8.73
N LEU A 211 -7.67 -11.16 8.62
CA LEU A 211 -6.85 -10.40 9.56
C LEU A 211 -7.48 -10.40 10.97
N ALA A 212 -8.79 -10.16 11.08
CA ALA A 212 -9.50 -10.20 12.34
C ALA A 212 -9.40 -11.58 13.02
N ARG A 213 -9.51 -12.66 12.24
CA ARG A 213 -9.35 -14.04 12.76
C ARG A 213 -7.93 -14.36 13.19
N ALA A 214 -6.92 -13.89 12.45
CA ALA A 214 -5.54 -14.03 12.89
C ALA A 214 -5.32 -13.33 14.24
N ILE A 215 -5.83 -12.11 14.39
CA ILE A 215 -5.77 -11.38 15.67
C ILE A 215 -6.50 -12.16 16.77
N HIS A 216 -7.68 -12.72 16.46
CA HIS A 216 -8.45 -13.52 17.41
C HIS A 216 -7.70 -14.78 17.88
N GLU A 217 -7.12 -15.55 16.95
CA GLU A 217 -6.33 -16.75 17.26
C GLU A 217 -5.16 -16.42 18.19
N TYR A 218 -4.34 -15.44 17.83
CA TYR A 218 -3.14 -15.10 18.59
C TYR A 218 -3.43 -14.37 19.91
N ALA A 219 -4.57 -13.68 20.00
CA ALA A 219 -5.01 -13.11 21.27
C ALA A 219 -5.40 -14.22 22.27
N HIS A 220 -6.15 -15.24 21.84
CA HIS A 220 -6.60 -16.35 22.68
C HIS A 220 -5.53 -17.40 22.98
N ARG A 221 -4.52 -17.51 22.12
CA ARG A 221 -3.47 -18.54 22.21
C ARG A 221 -2.08 -17.92 22.36
N PRO A 222 -1.76 -17.38 23.55
CA PRO A 222 -0.49 -16.72 23.80
C PRO A 222 0.72 -17.63 23.55
N GLU A 223 0.58 -18.93 23.74
CA GLU A 223 1.61 -19.94 23.50
C GLU A 223 2.06 -20.03 22.04
N LEU A 224 1.22 -19.59 21.08
CA LEU A 224 1.54 -19.61 19.66
C LEU A 224 2.22 -18.32 19.16
N ARG A 225 2.15 -17.23 19.92
CA ARG A 225 2.70 -15.92 19.53
C ARG A 225 4.19 -15.97 19.16
N PRO A 226 5.07 -16.72 19.86
CA PRO A 226 6.48 -16.82 19.48
C PRO A 226 6.72 -17.39 18.08
N ALA A 227 5.80 -18.20 17.56
CA ALA A 227 5.91 -18.81 16.23
C ALA A 227 5.48 -17.87 15.09
N ILE A 228 4.88 -16.71 15.41
CA ILE A 228 4.45 -15.70 14.44
C ILE A 228 5.63 -15.29 13.55
N GLY A 229 5.41 -15.35 12.24
CA GLY A 229 6.40 -15.04 11.21
C GLY A 229 7.11 -16.23 10.60
N SER A 230 6.97 -17.43 11.16
CA SER A 230 7.49 -18.64 10.54
C SER A 230 6.54 -19.17 9.45
N ALA A 231 7.09 -19.85 8.44
CA ALA A 231 6.31 -20.44 7.36
C ALA A 231 5.42 -21.60 7.86
N ALA A 232 5.92 -22.40 8.81
CA ALA A 232 5.18 -23.51 9.41
C ALA A 232 3.95 -23.00 10.18
N GLU A 233 4.13 -21.94 10.97
CA GLU A 233 3.05 -21.31 11.71
C GLU A 233 1.97 -20.74 10.78
N LEU A 234 2.40 -20.06 9.71
CA LEU A 234 1.48 -19.55 8.70
C LEU A 234 0.70 -20.70 8.05
N ALA A 235 1.37 -21.78 7.65
CA ALA A 235 0.71 -22.94 7.05
C ALA A 235 -0.32 -23.56 8.01
N ARG A 236 0.03 -23.70 9.30
CA ARG A 236 -0.89 -24.21 10.31
C ARG A 236 -2.08 -23.28 10.52
N PHE A 237 -1.87 -21.95 10.58
CA PHE A 237 -2.97 -20.99 10.66
C PHE A 237 -3.90 -21.08 9.43
N MET A 238 -3.34 -21.19 8.23
CA MET A 238 -4.11 -21.30 6.99
C MET A 238 -4.88 -22.64 6.88
N ALA A 239 -4.43 -23.68 7.58
CA ALA A 239 -5.10 -24.98 7.65
C ALA A 239 -6.32 -25.00 8.58
N ILE A 240 -6.57 -23.95 9.37
CA ILE A 240 -7.78 -23.85 10.20
C ILE A 240 -9.00 -23.86 9.27
N PRO A 241 -9.99 -24.77 9.42
CA PRO A 241 -11.06 -24.96 8.45
C PRO A 241 -11.83 -23.68 8.11
N GLN A 242 -12.11 -22.86 9.12
CA GLN A 242 -12.81 -21.60 8.92
C GLN A 242 -11.95 -20.61 8.14
N VAL A 243 -10.62 -20.58 8.35
CA VAL A 243 -9.68 -19.75 7.60
C VAL A 243 -9.58 -20.23 6.16
N ASN A 244 -9.44 -21.54 5.94
CA ASN A 244 -9.41 -22.11 4.59
C ASN A 244 -10.69 -21.77 3.80
N ALA A 245 -11.86 -21.88 4.44
CA ALA A 245 -13.13 -21.49 3.81
C ALA A 245 -13.16 -20.00 3.38
N LEU A 246 -12.46 -19.09 4.08
CA LEU A 246 -12.34 -17.70 3.63
C LEU A 246 -11.47 -17.58 2.38
N VAL A 247 -10.40 -18.37 2.30
CA VAL A 247 -9.51 -18.40 1.14
C VAL A 247 -10.24 -18.93 -0.08
N GLU A 248 -11.05 -19.97 0.09
CA GLU A 248 -11.86 -20.57 -0.99
C GLU A 248 -13.00 -19.66 -1.46
N ARG A 249 -13.58 -18.85 -0.56
CA ARG A 249 -14.61 -17.86 -0.90
C ARG A 249 -14.09 -16.68 -1.71
N VAL A 250 -12.80 -16.34 -1.58
CA VAL A 250 -12.21 -15.32 -2.44
C VAL A 250 -12.13 -15.93 -3.84
N PRO A 251 -12.95 -15.46 -4.81
CA PRO A 251 -13.07 -16.13 -6.10
C PRO A 251 -11.68 -16.33 -6.69
N ALA A 252 -11.32 -17.60 -6.87
CA ALA A 252 -10.08 -17.97 -7.54
C ALA A 252 -10.10 -17.22 -8.87
N ALA A 253 -9.14 -16.30 -9.03
CA ALA A 253 -9.10 -15.39 -10.15
C ALA A 253 -8.78 -16.17 -11.44
N SER A 254 -9.79 -16.85 -11.97
CA SER A 254 -9.85 -17.35 -13.35
C SER A 254 -9.77 -16.15 -14.29
#